data_AF-A0A2E5XAE6-F1
#
_entry.id   AF-A0A2E5XAE6-F1
#
_cell.length_a   1.000
_cell.length_b   1.000
_cell.length_c   1.000
_cell.angle_alpha   90.00
_cell.angle_beta   90.00
_cell.angle_gamma   90.00
#
_symmetry.space_group_name_H-M   'P 1'
#
loop_
_entity.id
_entity.type
_entity.pdbx_description
1 polymer ?
#
loop_
_entity_poly.entity_id
_entity_poly.type
_entity_poly.pdbx_seq_one_letter_code
_entity_poly.pdbx_strand_id
1 'polypeptide(L)'
;MVGPESPEIVVDEGRLSSELESYRDWLDENTEKAYQIAEEARSKGLDFADTVEIPRAADLASRTEKLLEEYLKPTPDEDPIRIEDDLRKLLSKVDRETASIQIAVEVGKRMHKLTADVRRSIDTGLRVGLAVLTEAVLVAPLEGIGDVKILNNEDGTEFLSIEFCGPIRAAGGTAQALGVLIGDMVRRELGLDRYIPSTPEVERVKEEFGLYRKGLQYKPPPEEIEMIVRACPVMINGESTEDIECSGFKEVRNIDGARVRGGVLLVIGEGLCLKAPKVQKHTDRLNIPGWDFIAHFASKGKTEEQENSFKRRVIKTDSRFMEDVIAGRPVFGEPSQPGAFRIRYGRSRASGLAAAGINPVSMEAMQGFLAVGTQMKVERPGKAAAVTPAVDIEGPMVLLEDGGFHRIDSMEEWNCIKDNVVRLWDSGEMLVGFGEFLEN
;
A
#
# COMPACT_ATOMS: atom_id res chain seq x y z
N MET A 1 24.50 21.91 18.24
CA MET A 1 24.53 23.31 17.74
C MET A 1 24.99 23.24 16.30
N VAL A 2 24.05 23.38 15.35
CA VAL A 2 24.40 23.61 13.94
C VAL A 2 24.61 25.13 13.84
N GLY A 3 25.76 25.55 13.32
CA GLY A 3 26.12 26.97 13.24
C GLY A 3 25.10 27.79 12.43
N PRO A 4 24.99 29.11 12.69
CA PRO A 4 23.96 29.99 12.10
C PRO A 4 24.16 30.34 10.62
N GLU A 5 25.10 29.72 9.91
CA GLU A 5 25.34 29.98 8.48
C GLU A 5 25.12 28.70 7.68
N SER A 6 23.87 28.49 7.27
CA SER A 6 23.59 27.58 6.16
C SER A 6 24.14 28.21 4.88
N PRO A 7 24.87 27.48 4.02
CA PRO A 7 25.37 28.04 2.77
C PRO A 7 24.19 28.59 1.96
N GLU A 8 24.29 29.85 1.53
CA GLU A 8 23.35 30.43 0.55
C GLU A 8 23.49 29.63 -0.75
N ILE A 9 22.60 28.68 -0.97
CA ILE A 9 22.53 27.94 -2.23
C ILE A 9 21.90 28.89 -3.23
N VAL A 10 22.72 29.57 -4.03
CA VAL A 10 22.26 30.34 -5.18
C VAL A 10 21.84 29.36 -6.27
N VAL A 11 20.53 29.13 -6.37
CA VAL A 11 19.94 28.27 -7.41
C VAL A 11 19.56 29.15 -8.59
N ASP A 12 20.10 28.85 -9.77
CA ASP A 12 19.64 29.46 -11.03
C ASP A 12 18.32 28.80 -11.45
N GLU A 13 17.23 29.27 -10.84
CA GLU A 13 15.88 28.75 -11.07
C GLU A 13 15.46 28.86 -12.55
N GLY A 14 15.85 29.95 -13.23
CA GLY A 14 15.51 30.17 -14.63
C GLY A 14 16.14 29.11 -15.55
N ARG A 15 17.45 28.84 -15.38
CA ARG A 15 18.13 27.78 -16.12
C ARG A 15 17.55 26.41 -15.81
N LEU A 16 17.35 26.07 -14.53
CA LEU A 16 16.86 24.75 -14.13
C LEU A 16 15.43 24.47 -14.61
N SER A 17 14.54 25.45 -14.56
CA SER A 17 13.18 25.30 -15.12
C SER A 17 13.22 25.12 -16.64
N SER A 18 14.06 25.88 -17.36
CA SER A 18 14.23 25.71 -18.81
C SER A 18 14.82 24.35 -19.19
N GLU A 19 15.80 23.85 -18.43
CA GLU A 19 16.36 22.52 -18.61
C GLU A 19 15.31 21.42 -18.36
N LEU A 20 14.47 21.58 -17.33
CA LEU A 20 13.38 20.65 -17.03
C LEU A 20 12.30 20.63 -18.13
N GLU A 21 11.92 21.80 -18.64
CA GLU A 21 10.98 21.91 -19.77
C GLU A 21 11.55 21.27 -21.03
N SER A 22 12.80 21.60 -21.39
CA SER A 22 13.47 21.00 -22.55
C SER A 22 13.57 19.48 -22.45
N TYR A 23 13.81 18.96 -21.23
CA TYR A 23 13.84 17.52 -20.99
C TYR A 23 12.46 16.87 -21.14
N ARG A 24 11.38 17.52 -20.69
CA ARG A 24 10.00 17.04 -20.87
C ARG A 24 9.60 17.03 -22.33
N ASP A 25 9.87 18.11 -23.06
CA ASP A 25 9.61 18.21 -24.49
C ASP A 25 10.35 17.12 -25.26
N TRP A 26 11.63 16.87 -24.91
CA TRP A 26 12.39 15.78 -25.49
C TRP A 26 11.75 14.41 -25.22
N LEU A 27 11.27 14.13 -24.01
CA LEU A 27 10.57 12.88 -23.70
C LEU A 27 9.26 12.75 -24.48
N ASP A 28 8.48 13.83 -24.57
CA ASP A 28 7.19 13.83 -25.28
C ASP A 28 7.35 13.65 -26.78
N GLU A 29 8.32 14.32 -27.41
CA GLU A 29 8.62 14.15 -28.84
C GLU A 29 9.08 12.73 -29.18
N ASN A 30 9.94 12.12 -28.35
CA ASN A 30 10.40 10.76 -28.60
C ASN A 30 9.31 9.72 -28.34
N THR A 31 8.45 9.99 -27.35
CA THR A 31 7.26 9.16 -27.12
C THR A 31 6.30 9.24 -28.31
N GLU A 32 6.06 10.43 -28.85
CA GLU A 32 5.20 10.64 -30.01
C GLU A 32 5.70 9.88 -31.25
N LYS A 33 7.01 9.92 -31.52
CA LYS A 33 7.63 9.13 -32.60
C LYS A 33 7.36 7.63 -32.44
N ALA A 34 7.40 7.12 -31.21
CA ALA A 34 7.10 5.71 -30.94
C ALA A 34 5.62 5.39 -31.17
N TYR A 35 4.70 6.29 -30.79
CA TYR A 35 3.26 6.15 -31.05
C TYR A 35 2.95 6.12 -32.54
N GLN A 36 3.55 7.00 -33.34
CA GLN A 36 3.35 7.02 -34.80
C GLN A 36 3.71 5.68 -35.45
N ILE A 37 4.85 5.09 -35.06
CA ILE A 37 5.26 3.76 -35.52
C ILE A 37 4.24 2.68 -35.10
N ALA A 38 3.75 2.76 -33.86
CA ALA A 38 2.78 1.80 -33.34
C ALA A 38 1.41 1.92 -34.04
N GLU A 39 0.94 3.14 -34.33
CA GLU A 39 -0.31 3.40 -35.06
C GLU A 39 -0.24 2.88 -36.50
N GLU A 40 0.86 3.15 -37.21
CA GLU A 40 1.09 2.59 -38.55
C GLU A 40 1.08 1.05 -38.54
N ALA A 41 1.67 0.44 -37.51
CA ALA A 41 1.66 -1.02 -37.36
C ALA A 41 0.25 -1.56 -37.08
N ARG A 42 -0.47 -0.97 -36.12
CA ARG A 42 -1.82 -1.39 -35.71
C ARG A 42 -2.85 -1.22 -36.82
N SER A 43 -2.74 -0.17 -37.63
CA SER A 43 -3.63 0.08 -38.77
C SER A 43 -3.62 -1.01 -39.85
N LYS A 44 -2.66 -1.96 -39.80
CA LYS A 44 -2.61 -3.11 -40.73
C LYS A 44 -3.60 -4.23 -40.37
N GLY A 45 -4.26 -4.17 -39.22
CA GLY A 45 -5.27 -5.15 -38.79
C GLY A 45 -4.70 -6.55 -38.57
N LEU A 46 -3.43 -6.65 -38.13
CA LEU A 46 -2.75 -7.92 -37.84
C LEU A 46 -2.79 -8.31 -36.36
N ASP A 47 -3.28 -7.43 -35.50
CA ASP A 47 -3.38 -7.59 -34.05
C ASP A 47 -4.86 -7.59 -33.58
N PHE A 48 -5.10 -7.79 -32.29
CA PHE A 48 -6.45 -7.83 -31.70
C PHE A 48 -7.22 -6.49 -31.78
N ALA A 49 -6.50 -5.38 -31.97
CA ALA A 49 -7.07 -4.05 -32.10
C ALA A 49 -6.33 -3.28 -33.21
N ASP A 50 -7.08 -2.49 -33.96
CA ASP A 50 -6.56 -1.65 -35.06
C ASP A 50 -5.96 -0.32 -34.58
N THR A 51 -5.96 -0.09 -33.26
CA THR A 51 -5.46 1.12 -32.59
C THR A 51 -4.46 0.75 -31.49
N VAL A 52 -3.71 1.74 -31.01
CA VAL A 52 -2.79 1.57 -29.88
C VAL A 52 -3.59 1.45 -28.58
N GLU A 53 -3.48 0.30 -27.91
CA GLU A 53 -4.27 -0.04 -26.71
C GLU A 53 -3.74 0.57 -25.41
N ILE A 54 -2.52 1.13 -25.40
CA ILE A 54 -1.93 1.80 -24.23
C ILE A 54 -2.10 3.31 -24.43
N PRO A 55 -2.98 3.99 -23.69
CA PRO A 55 -3.19 5.42 -23.89
C PRO A 55 -2.16 6.27 -23.12
N ARG A 56 -1.80 7.44 -23.68
CA ARG A 56 -0.99 8.45 -22.95
C ARG A 56 -1.82 9.12 -21.87
N ALA A 57 -1.22 9.47 -20.74
CA ALA A 57 -1.87 10.28 -19.72
C ALA A 57 -0.86 11.25 -19.11
N ALA A 58 -1.25 12.52 -18.94
CA ALA A 58 -0.34 13.55 -18.45
C ALA A 58 -0.18 13.52 -16.92
N ASP A 59 -1.26 13.19 -16.20
CA ASP A 59 -1.30 13.25 -14.74
C ASP A 59 -2.25 12.19 -14.15
N LEU A 60 -2.38 12.19 -12.82
CA LEU A 60 -3.26 11.28 -12.09
C LEU A 60 -4.71 11.36 -12.57
N ALA A 61 -5.20 12.57 -12.86
CA ALA A 61 -6.56 12.78 -13.29
C ALA A 61 -6.81 12.14 -14.65
N SER A 62 -5.91 12.38 -15.61
CA SER A 62 -5.98 11.79 -16.94
C SER A 62 -5.80 10.26 -16.92
N ARG A 63 -4.91 9.74 -16.07
CA ARG A 63 -4.78 8.29 -15.88
C ARG A 63 -6.08 7.68 -15.35
N THR A 64 -6.72 8.32 -14.38
CA THR A 64 -7.95 7.81 -13.76
C THR A 64 -9.10 7.75 -14.76
N GLU A 65 -9.30 8.81 -15.55
CA GLU A 65 -10.36 8.85 -16.56
C GLU A 65 -10.12 7.81 -17.67
N LYS A 66 -8.90 7.73 -18.20
CA LYS A 66 -8.56 6.79 -19.28
C LYS A 66 -8.58 5.33 -18.82
N LEU A 67 -8.16 5.06 -17.58
CA LEU A 67 -8.22 3.72 -17.00
C LEU A 67 -9.67 3.21 -16.87
N LEU A 68 -10.62 4.12 -16.64
CA LEU A 68 -12.01 3.78 -16.32
C LEU A 68 -12.99 4.21 -17.42
N GLU A 69 -12.51 4.45 -18.64
CA GLU A 69 -13.31 4.97 -19.74
C GLU A 69 -14.61 4.17 -19.94
N GLU A 70 -14.51 2.84 -19.98
CA GLU A 70 -15.67 1.94 -20.14
C GLU A 70 -16.66 2.00 -18.97
N TYR A 71 -16.18 2.21 -17.74
CA TYR A 71 -17.04 2.33 -16.56
C TYR A 71 -17.68 3.72 -16.44
N LEU A 72 -17.03 4.74 -17.00
CA LEU A 72 -17.52 6.12 -16.99
C LEU A 72 -18.59 6.39 -18.05
N LYS A 73 -18.77 5.49 -19.04
CA LYS A 73 -19.87 5.56 -20.00
C LYS A 73 -21.21 5.27 -19.32
N PRO A 74 -22.23 6.15 -19.41
CA PRO A 74 -23.56 5.85 -18.87
C PRO A 74 -24.27 4.74 -19.63
N THR A 75 -24.14 4.74 -20.96
CA THR A 75 -24.58 3.68 -21.87
C THR A 75 -23.49 3.40 -22.92
N PRO A 76 -23.49 2.24 -23.61
CA PRO A 76 -22.45 1.89 -24.59
C PRO A 76 -22.27 2.91 -25.72
N ASP A 77 -23.32 3.66 -26.04
CA ASP A 77 -23.36 4.62 -27.16
C ASP A 77 -23.10 6.08 -26.72
N GLU A 78 -22.94 6.33 -25.42
CA GLU A 78 -22.72 7.68 -24.87
C GLU A 78 -21.26 7.92 -24.49
N ASP A 79 -20.88 9.20 -24.51
CA ASP A 79 -19.55 9.63 -24.09
C ASP A 79 -19.33 9.38 -22.58
N PRO A 80 -18.09 9.02 -22.18
CA PRO A 80 -17.75 8.84 -20.78
C PRO A 80 -17.90 10.15 -19.99
N ILE A 81 -18.34 10.04 -18.74
CA ILE A 81 -18.36 11.18 -17.81
C ILE A 81 -16.93 11.72 -17.67
N ARG A 82 -16.74 12.98 -18.05
CA ARG A 82 -15.46 13.68 -17.91
C ARG A 82 -15.25 14.06 -16.44
N ILE A 83 -14.15 13.58 -15.87
CA ILE A 83 -13.78 13.76 -14.46
C ILE A 83 -12.40 14.40 -14.28
N GLU A 84 -11.59 14.50 -15.35
CA GLU A 84 -10.22 15.02 -15.27
C GLU A 84 -10.11 16.38 -14.56
N ASP A 85 -10.84 17.39 -15.05
CA ASP A 85 -10.72 18.76 -14.54
C ASP A 85 -11.29 18.91 -13.12
N ASP A 86 -12.38 18.19 -12.82
CA ASP A 86 -12.97 18.16 -11.49
C ASP A 86 -12.00 17.54 -10.48
N LEU A 87 -11.34 16.45 -10.86
CA LEU A 87 -10.35 15.78 -10.02
C LEU A 87 -9.10 16.66 -9.83
N ARG A 88 -8.58 17.31 -10.88
CA ARG A 88 -7.47 18.29 -10.74
C ARG A 88 -7.82 19.40 -9.76
N LYS A 89 -9.04 19.94 -9.88
CA LYS A 89 -9.54 21.00 -9.00
C LYS A 89 -9.67 20.52 -7.55
N LEU A 90 -10.10 19.29 -7.31
CA LEU A 90 -10.16 18.70 -5.98
C LEU A 90 -8.76 18.50 -5.39
N LEU A 91 -7.84 17.90 -6.14
CA LEU A 91 -6.46 17.64 -5.70
C LEU A 91 -5.68 18.92 -5.37
N SER A 92 -6.05 20.06 -5.96
CA SER A 92 -5.46 21.37 -5.59
C SER A 92 -5.90 21.89 -4.22
N LYS A 93 -6.96 21.33 -3.62
CA LYS A 93 -7.61 21.85 -2.40
C LYS A 93 -7.52 20.91 -1.21
N VAL A 94 -7.57 19.60 -1.46
CA VAL A 94 -7.61 18.57 -0.42
C VAL A 94 -6.60 17.48 -0.72
N ASP A 95 -6.24 16.71 0.29
CA ASP A 95 -5.38 15.55 0.10
C ASP A 95 -6.07 14.46 -0.72
N ARG A 96 -5.26 13.58 -1.32
CA ARG A 96 -5.71 12.56 -2.27
C ARG A 96 -6.81 11.66 -1.71
N GLU A 97 -6.69 11.25 -0.46
CA GLU A 97 -7.67 10.37 0.20
C GLU A 97 -9.03 11.06 0.39
N THR A 98 -9.04 12.37 0.64
CA THR A 98 -10.30 13.13 0.68
C THR A 98 -10.82 13.42 -0.73
N ALA A 99 -9.94 13.74 -1.69
CA ALA A 99 -10.32 13.92 -3.08
C ALA A 99 -10.98 12.66 -3.65
N SER A 100 -10.44 11.46 -3.37
CA SER A 100 -10.97 10.19 -3.85
C SER A 100 -12.39 9.90 -3.35
N ILE A 101 -12.69 10.23 -2.09
CA ILE A 101 -14.04 10.06 -1.54
C ILE A 101 -15.01 11.06 -2.17
N GLN A 102 -14.61 12.32 -2.29
CA GLN A 102 -15.49 13.36 -2.85
C GLN A 102 -15.80 13.13 -4.33
N ILE A 103 -14.79 12.79 -5.14
CA ILE A 103 -14.99 12.52 -6.57
C ILE A 103 -15.82 11.24 -6.78
N ALA A 104 -15.63 10.20 -5.95
CA ALA A 104 -16.42 8.98 -6.03
C ALA A 104 -17.92 9.23 -5.81
N VAL A 105 -18.26 10.01 -4.77
CA VAL A 105 -19.64 10.39 -4.48
C VAL A 105 -20.22 11.25 -5.60
N GLU A 106 -19.48 12.25 -6.08
CA GLU A 106 -19.94 13.12 -7.17
C GLU A 106 -20.17 12.35 -8.48
N VAL A 107 -19.25 11.47 -8.86
CA VAL A 107 -19.40 10.62 -10.05
C VAL A 107 -20.56 9.65 -9.90
N GLY A 108 -20.72 9.01 -8.73
CA GLY A 108 -21.87 8.15 -8.45
C GLY A 108 -23.19 8.89 -8.60
N LYS A 109 -23.30 10.12 -8.09
CA LYS A 109 -24.48 10.97 -8.27
C LYS A 109 -24.75 11.32 -9.73
N ARG A 110 -23.71 11.68 -10.48
CA ARG A 110 -23.84 12.02 -11.91
C ARG A 110 -24.29 10.81 -12.72
N MET A 111 -23.66 9.65 -12.49
CA MET A 111 -24.04 8.40 -13.14
C MET A 111 -25.49 8.03 -12.82
N HIS A 112 -25.94 8.23 -11.58
CA HIS A 112 -27.32 7.96 -11.19
C HIS A 112 -28.31 8.90 -11.85
N LYS A 113 -27.98 10.19 -11.97
CA LYS A 113 -28.83 11.16 -12.68
C LYS A 113 -29.00 10.82 -14.17
N LEU A 114 -28.00 10.22 -14.79
CA LEU A 114 -28.01 9.86 -16.22
C LEU A 114 -28.72 8.53 -16.47
N THR A 115 -28.48 7.53 -15.62
CA THR A 115 -28.91 6.14 -15.87
C THR A 115 -30.09 5.68 -15.02
N ALA A 116 -30.36 6.35 -13.90
CA ALA A 116 -31.23 5.89 -12.80
C ALA A 116 -30.85 4.51 -12.21
N ASP A 117 -29.73 3.92 -12.63
CA ASP A 117 -29.25 2.62 -12.15
C ASP A 117 -28.37 2.82 -10.93
N VAL A 118 -28.90 2.50 -9.75
CA VAL A 118 -28.18 2.61 -8.47
C VAL A 118 -26.93 1.71 -8.45
N ARG A 119 -27.03 0.49 -9.00
CA ARG A 119 -25.94 -0.49 -8.99
C ARG A 119 -24.76 0.01 -9.80
N ARG A 120 -25.00 0.43 -11.05
CA ARG A 120 -23.97 1.01 -11.93
C ARG A 120 -23.36 2.28 -11.35
N SER A 121 -24.17 3.10 -10.70
CA SER A 121 -23.73 4.35 -10.08
C SER A 121 -22.75 4.10 -8.92
N ILE A 122 -23.04 3.11 -8.07
CA ILE A 122 -22.14 2.73 -6.99
C ILE A 122 -20.85 2.11 -7.53
N ASP A 123 -20.96 1.18 -8.49
CA ASP A 123 -19.78 0.55 -9.11
C ASP A 123 -18.85 1.60 -9.73
N THR A 124 -19.40 2.52 -10.51
CA THR A 124 -18.61 3.61 -11.14
C THR A 124 -17.93 4.49 -10.09
N GLY A 125 -18.69 4.96 -9.08
CA GLY A 125 -18.14 5.80 -8.02
C GLY A 125 -17.04 5.09 -7.23
N LEU A 126 -17.25 3.82 -6.89
CA LEU A 126 -16.30 2.98 -6.17
C LEU A 126 -15.00 2.80 -6.96
N ARG A 127 -15.09 2.45 -8.24
CA ARG A 127 -13.93 2.26 -9.12
C ARG A 127 -13.14 3.57 -9.28
N VAL A 128 -13.80 4.69 -9.50
CA VAL A 128 -13.15 6.01 -9.58
C VAL A 128 -12.42 6.35 -8.28
N GLY A 129 -13.10 6.20 -7.13
CA GLY A 129 -12.47 6.46 -5.84
C GLY A 129 -11.25 5.57 -5.59
N LEU A 130 -11.35 4.27 -5.90
CA LEU A 130 -10.25 3.33 -5.76
C LEU A 130 -9.09 3.63 -6.72
N ALA A 131 -9.38 4.06 -7.96
CA ALA A 131 -8.36 4.46 -8.93
C ALA A 131 -7.58 5.67 -8.45
N VAL A 132 -8.25 6.71 -7.92
CA VAL A 132 -7.56 7.87 -7.36
C VAL A 132 -6.67 7.49 -6.17
N LEU A 133 -7.14 6.60 -5.28
CA LEU A 133 -6.34 6.12 -4.14
C LEU A 133 -5.09 5.34 -4.55
N THR A 134 -5.21 4.59 -5.65
CA THR A 134 -4.14 3.73 -6.19
C THR A 134 -3.34 4.40 -7.30
N GLU A 135 -3.44 5.73 -7.40
CA GLU A 135 -2.77 6.58 -8.39
C GLU A 135 -3.07 6.24 -9.87
N ALA A 136 -4.13 5.44 -10.09
CA ALA A 136 -4.47 4.81 -11.36
C ALA A 136 -3.28 4.04 -11.97
N VAL A 137 -2.46 3.42 -11.12
CA VAL A 137 -1.32 2.57 -11.51
C VAL A 137 -1.61 1.09 -11.26
N LEU A 138 -2.49 0.79 -10.31
CA LEU A 138 -2.80 -0.58 -9.90
C LEU A 138 -4.04 -1.11 -10.60
N VAL A 139 -4.11 -2.42 -10.79
CA VAL A 139 -5.25 -3.12 -11.39
C VAL A 139 -6.48 -3.21 -10.47
N ALA A 140 -6.35 -2.81 -9.20
CA ALA A 140 -7.39 -2.93 -8.19
C ALA A 140 -8.75 -2.32 -8.58
N PRO A 141 -8.84 -1.16 -9.25
CA PRO A 141 -10.12 -0.61 -9.72
C PRO A 141 -10.79 -1.41 -10.83
N LEU A 142 -10.04 -2.25 -11.55
CA LEU A 142 -10.54 -3.08 -12.64
C LEU A 142 -10.82 -4.51 -12.16
N GLU A 143 -9.81 -5.16 -11.60
CA GLU A 143 -9.84 -6.59 -11.24
C GLU A 143 -10.02 -6.84 -9.73
N GLY A 144 -9.83 -5.82 -8.89
CA GLY A 144 -9.99 -5.95 -7.44
C GLY A 144 -11.46 -5.92 -7.01
N ILE A 145 -12.32 -5.28 -7.81
CA ILE A 145 -13.77 -5.25 -7.63
C ILE A 145 -14.38 -6.14 -8.72
N GLY A 146 -14.88 -7.31 -8.32
CA GLY A 146 -15.57 -8.25 -9.22
C GLY A 146 -16.92 -7.68 -9.65
N ASP A 147 -17.77 -7.40 -8.67
CA ASP A 147 -19.11 -6.86 -8.91
C ASP A 147 -19.63 -6.03 -7.73
N VAL A 148 -20.67 -5.25 -7.99
CA VAL A 148 -21.47 -4.56 -6.96
C VAL A 148 -22.92 -5.03 -7.06
N LYS A 149 -23.45 -5.51 -5.93
CA LYS A 149 -24.82 -6.03 -5.81
C LYS A 149 -25.62 -5.24 -4.78
N ILE A 150 -26.91 -5.08 -5.06
CA ILE A 150 -27.90 -4.56 -4.11
C ILE A 150 -28.69 -5.76 -3.62
N LEU A 151 -28.61 -6.04 -2.33
CA LEU A 151 -29.24 -7.20 -1.68
C LEU A 151 -30.22 -6.72 -0.60
N ASN A 152 -31.02 -7.64 -0.05
CA ASN A 152 -32.03 -7.31 0.96
C ASN A 152 -31.68 -7.91 2.33
N ASN A 153 -31.79 -7.08 3.37
CA ASN A 153 -31.75 -7.51 4.77
C ASN A 153 -32.97 -8.39 5.11
N GLU A 154 -32.98 -8.97 6.31
CA GLU A 154 -34.14 -9.75 6.79
C GLU A 154 -35.40 -8.91 6.97
N ASP A 155 -35.26 -7.61 7.25
CA ASP A 155 -36.37 -6.66 7.36
C ASP A 155 -36.86 -6.13 6.00
N GLY A 156 -36.23 -6.55 4.90
CA GLY A 156 -36.56 -6.16 3.53
C GLY A 156 -35.85 -4.91 3.02
N THR A 157 -35.11 -4.18 3.87
CA THR A 157 -34.34 -3.00 3.45
C THR A 157 -33.23 -3.39 2.47
N GLU A 158 -32.97 -2.54 1.49
CA GLU A 158 -31.92 -2.74 0.48
C GLU A 158 -30.56 -2.23 0.98
N PHE A 159 -29.50 -3.01 0.82
CA PHE A 159 -28.14 -2.67 1.24
C PHE A 159 -27.11 -2.99 0.16
N LEU A 160 -25.93 -2.39 0.30
CA LEU A 160 -24.80 -2.59 -0.61
C LEU A 160 -23.96 -3.83 -0.26
N SER A 161 -23.72 -4.69 -1.24
CA SER A 161 -22.73 -5.77 -1.21
C SER A 161 -21.66 -5.54 -2.28
N ILE A 162 -20.39 -5.53 -1.87
CA ILE A 162 -19.24 -5.34 -2.77
C ILE A 162 -18.50 -6.66 -2.89
N GLU A 163 -18.32 -7.15 -4.10
CA GLU A 163 -17.55 -8.36 -4.37
C GLU A 163 -16.07 -8.02 -4.62
N PHE A 164 -15.24 -8.28 -3.62
CA PHE A 164 -13.80 -8.13 -3.72
C PHE A 164 -13.15 -9.41 -4.22
N CYS A 165 -12.27 -9.27 -5.20
CA CYS A 165 -11.52 -10.38 -5.80
C CYS A 165 -10.07 -10.41 -5.29
N GLY A 166 -9.37 -11.54 -5.48
CA GLY A 166 -7.97 -11.72 -5.06
C GLY A 166 -6.99 -10.60 -5.47
N PRO A 167 -7.08 -10.03 -6.69
CA PRO A 167 -6.24 -8.90 -7.13
C PRO A 167 -6.33 -7.65 -6.26
N ILE A 168 -7.37 -7.51 -5.40
CA ILE A 168 -7.46 -6.40 -4.44
C ILE A 168 -6.26 -6.35 -3.47
N ARG A 169 -5.53 -7.46 -3.31
CA ARG A 169 -4.30 -7.47 -2.50
C ARG A 169 -3.26 -6.46 -2.99
N ALA A 170 -3.16 -6.26 -4.31
CA ALA A 170 -2.20 -5.35 -4.92
C ALA A 170 -2.44 -3.89 -4.52
N ALA A 171 -3.70 -3.51 -4.22
CA ALA A 171 -4.06 -2.17 -3.76
C ALA A 171 -3.41 -1.78 -2.42
N GLY A 172 -3.07 -2.79 -1.61
CA GLY A 172 -2.64 -2.62 -0.22
C GLY A 172 -3.81 -2.37 0.74
N GLY A 173 -3.57 -2.64 2.03
CA GLY A 173 -4.61 -2.60 3.07
C GLY A 173 -5.33 -1.26 3.22
N THR A 174 -4.64 -0.14 3.00
CA THR A 174 -5.28 1.19 3.12
C THR A 174 -6.31 1.40 2.01
N ALA A 175 -5.98 1.05 0.76
CA ALA A 175 -6.92 1.18 -0.35
C ALA A 175 -8.09 0.19 -0.24
N GLN A 176 -7.84 -1.02 0.27
CA GLN A 176 -8.90 -1.99 0.59
C GLN A 176 -9.93 -1.40 1.58
N ALA A 177 -9.45 -0.87 2.70
CA ALA A 177 -10.31 -0.31 3.73
C ALA A 177 -11.04 0.96 3.27
N LEU A 178 -10.35 1.85 2.56
CA LEU A 178 -10.96 3.05 1.99
C LEU A 178 -11.94 2.72 0.86
N GLY A 179 -11.75 1.62 0.13
CA GLY A 179 -12.74 1.12 -0.83
C GLY A 179 -14.08 0.81 -0.16
N VAL A 180 -14.06 0.13 1.00
CA VAL A 180 -15.27 -0.10 1.81
C VAL A 180 -15.90 1.22 2.27
N LEU A 181 -15.08 2.17 2.72
CA LEU A 181 -15.55 3.51 3.12
C LEU A 181 -16.18 4.28 1.95
N ILE A 182 -15.57 4.25 0.77
CA ILE A 182 -16.11 4.88 -0.44
C ILE A 182 -17.46 4.25 -0.79
N GLY A 183 -17.56 2.92 -0.79
CA GLY A 183 -18.83 2.23 -1.00
C GLY A 183 -19.91 2.67 -0.04
N ASP A 184 -19.59 2.81 1.25
CA ASP A 184 -20.51 3.32 2.27
C ASP A 184 -20.92 4.79 2.04
N MET A 185 -20.03 5.64 1.54
CA MET A 185 -20.35 7.03 1.23
C MET A 185 -21.26 7.15 0.01
N VAL A 186 -20.97 6.40 -1.06
CA VAL A 186 -21.78 6.43 -2.29
C VAL A 186 -23.16 5.81 -2.04
N ARG A 187 -23.27 4.70 -1.30
CA ARG A 187 -24.56 4.05 -1.01
C ARG A 187 -25.49 4.92 -0.15
N ARG A 188 -24.94 5.69 0.80
CA ARG A 188 -25.71 6.66 1.60
C ARG A 188 -26.25 7.79 0.74
N GLU A 189 -25.44 8.30 -0.17
CA GLU A 189 -25.86 9.37 -1.08
C GLU A 189 -26.98 8.92 -2.02
N LEU A 190 -26.98 7.64 -2.41
CA LEU A 190 -28.01 7.04 -3.26
C LEU A 190 -29.17 6.41 -2.47
N GLY A 191 -29.22 6.58 -1.15
CA GLY A 191 -30.36 6.21 -0.32
C GLY A 191 -30.48 4.73 0.04
N LEU A 192 -29.42 3.92 -0.11
CA LEU A 192 -29.42 2.52 0.36
C LEU A 192 -29.21 2.44 1.87
N ASP A 193 -29.88 1.48 2.50
CA ASP A 193 -29.75 1.22 3.94
C ASP A 193 -28.44 0.49 4.27
N ARG A 194 -28.17 0.37 5.57
CA ARG A 194 -27.02 -0.31 6.13
C ARG A 194 -27.20 -1.83 6.02
N TYR A 195 -26.09 -2.53 5.79
CA TYR A 195 -26.03 -3.98 5.93
C TYR A 195 -26.29 -4.43 7.38
N ILE A 196 -27.23 -5.35 7.57
CA ILE A 196 -27.57 -5.97 8.86
C ILE A 196 -27.28 -7.47 8.75
N PRO A 197 -26.09 -7.93 9.20
CA PRO A 197 -25.70 -9.32 9.02
C PRO A 197 -26.51 -10.29 9.87
N SER A 198 -26.93 -11.39 9.26
CA SER A 198 -27.46 -12.54 9.97
C SER A 198 -26.33 -13.31 10.68
N THR A 199 -26.64 -14.05 11.74
CA THR A 199 -25.64 -14.87 12.44
C THR A 199 -24.94 -15.90 11.52
N PRO A 200 -25.64 -16.60 10.61
CA PRO A 200 -24.98 -17.48 9.64
C PRO A 200 -23.95 -16.78 8.74
N GLU A 201 -24.18 -15.54 8.33
CA GLU A 201 -23.22 -14.75 7.54
C GLU A 201 -21.95 -14.44 8.34
N VAL A 202 -22.09 -14.08 9.61
CA VAL A 202 -20.95 -13.81 10.51
C VAL A 202 -20.13 -15.08 10.75
N GLU A 203 -20.80 -16.19 11.06
CA GLU A 203 -20.13 -17.46 11.31
C GLU A 203 -19.46 -18.03 10.06
N ARG A 204 -20.05 -17.81 8.87
CA ARG A 204 -19.41 -18.14 7.58
C ARG A 204 -18.06 -17.43 7.43
N VAL A 205 -17.98 -16.13 7.73
CA VAL A 205 -16.71 -15.40 7.65
C VAL A 205 -15.70 -15.93 8.67
N LYS A 206 -16.12 -16.26 9.90
CA LYS A 206 -15.24 -16.89 10.91
C LYS A 206 -14.67 -18.23 10.41
N GLU A 207 -15.51 -19.07 9.83
CA GLU A 207 -15.10 -20.34 9.25
C GLU A 207 -14.10 -20.15 8.10
N GLU A 208 -14.36 -19.20 7.19
CA GLU A 208 -13.46 -18.86 6.09
C GLU A 208 -12.07 -18.43 6.58
N PHE A 209 -11.99 -17.57 7.61
CA PHE A 209 -10.72 -17.23 8.25
C PHE A 209 -10.01 -18.45 8.85
N GLY A 210 -10.76 -19.39 9.44
CA GLY A 210 -10.22 -20.65 9.96
C GLY A 210 -9.59 -21.52 8.86
N LEU A 211 -10.23 -21.60 7.69
CA LEU A 211 -9.82 -22.42 6.56
C LEU A 211 -8.77 -21.79 5.65
N TYR A 212 -8.62 -20.46 5.68
CA TYR A 212 -7.69 -19.75 4.81
C TYR A 212 -6.22 -20.05 5.15
N ARG A 213 -5.52 -20.67 4.20
CA ARG A 213 -4.13 -21.13 4.37
C ARG A 213 -3.09 -20.16 3.81
N LYS A 214 -3.48 -19.25 2.92
CA LYS A 214 -2.57 -18.22 2.41
C LYS A 214 -2.25 -17.25 3.54
N GLY A 215 -0.98 -16.86 3.66
CA GLY A 215 -0.53 -15.97 4.72
C GLY A 215 -1.23 -14.61 4.64
N LEU A 216 -1.86 -14.21 5.74
CA LEU A 216 -2.40 -12.86 5.96
C LEU A 216 -1.40 -12.05 6.78
N GLN A 217 -1.24 -10.77 6.47
CA GLN A 217 -0.46 -9.85 7.32
C GLN A 217 -1.05 -9.70 8.72
N TYR A 218 -2.37 -9.84 8.84
CA TYR A 218 -3.08 -9.88 10.09
C TYR A 218 -4.26 -10.84 10.00
N LYS A 219 -4.30 -11.82 10.91
CA LYS A 219 -5.39 -12.76 11.04
C LYS A 219 -6.19 -12.39 12.30
N PRO A 220 -7.32 -11.68 12.18
CA PRO A 220 -8.11 -11.28 13.34
C PRO A 220 -8.66 -12.52 14.06
N PRO A 221 -8.75 -12.48 15.41
CA PRO A 221 -9.41 -13.53 16.17
C PRO A 221 -10.94 -13.54 15.92
N PRO A 222 -11.66 -14.65 16.21
CA PRO A 222 -13.09 -14.78 15.93
C PRO A 222 -13.97 -13.66 16.50
N GLU A 223 -13.65 -13.14 17.68
CA GLU A 223 -14.39 -12.05 18.33
C GLU A 223 -14.24 -10.73 17.56
N GLU A 224 -13.07 -10.48 16.98
CA GLU A 224 -12.82 -9.32 16.13
C GLU A 224 -13.52 -9.44 14.79
N ILE A 225 -13.53 -10.65 14.21
CA ILE A 225 -14.28 -10.95 12.98
C ILE A 225 -15.77 -10.69 13.20
N GLU A 226 -16.33 -11.14 14.32
CA GLU A 226 -17.72 -10.87 14.65
C GLU A 226 -18.01 -9.37 14.77
N MET A 227 -17.19 -8.66 15.53
CA MET A 227 -17.37 -7.23 15.75
C MET A 227 -17.30 -6.45 14.42
N ILE A 228 -16.31 -6.73 13.58
CA ILE A 228 -16.12 -5.97 12.33
C ILE A 228 -17.20 -6.29 11.31
N VAL A 229 -17.62 -7.55 11.16
CA VAL A 229 -18.67 -7.94 10.22
C VAL A 229 -20.01 -7.35 10.66
N ARG A 230 -20.34 -7.40 11.97
CA ARG A 230 -21.57 -6.81 12.52
C ARG A 230 -21.60 -5.29 12.46
N ALA A 231 -20.44 -4.64 12.54
CA ALA A 231 -20.36 -3.19 12.51
C ALA A 231 -20.17 -2.61 11.11
N CYS A 232 -19.67 -3.36 10.12
CA CYS A 232 -19.47 -2.82 8.79
C CYS A 232 -20.80 -2.48 8.12
N PRO A 233 -21.02 -1.24 7.63
CA PRO A 233 -22.30 -0.85 7.06
C PRO A 233 -22.55 -1.36 5.64
N VAL A 234 -21.54 -1.98 5.04
CA VAL A 234 -21.54 -2.56 3.70
C VAL A 234 -21.13 -4.02 3.83
N MET A 235 -21.76 -4.91 3.08
CA MET A 235 -21.37 -6.31 3.07
C MET A 235 -20.08 -6.48 2.25
N ILE A 236 -19.04 -6.97 2.90
CA ILE A 236 -17.79 -7.34 2.24
C ILE A 236 -17.98 -8.77 1.72
N ASN A 237 -18.15 -8.88 0.41
CA ASN A 237 -18.40 -10.13 -0.30
C ASN A 237 -17.29 -10.38 -1.33
N GLY A 238 -17.41 -11.42 -2.14
CA GLY A 238 -16.43 -11.72 -3.17
C GLY A 238 -16.62 -13.09 -3.78
N GLU A 239 -15.97 -13.31 -4.91
CA GLU A 239 -15.93 -14.61 -5.53
C GLU A 239 -15.07 -15.60 -4.72
N SER A 240 -15.35 -16.88 -4.91
CA SER A 240 -14.56 -17.96 -4.34
C SER A 240 -13.18 -18.03 -5.00
N THR A 241 -12.11 -17.82 -4.24
CA THR A 241 -10.73 -17.82 -4.77
C THR A 241 -9.90 -19.03 -4.36
N GLU A 242 -10.38 -19.80 -3.38
CA GLU A 242 -9.71 -21.00 -2.92
C GLU A 242 -10.50 -22.26 -3.26
N ASP A 243 -9.79 -23.37 -3.40
CA ASP A 243 -10.42 -24.65 -3.71
C ASP A 243 -11.06 -25.37 -2.50
N ILE A 244 -11.12 -24.70 -1.36
CA ILE A 244 -11.55 -25.24 -0.07
C ILE A 244 -13.01 -24.86 0.19
N GLU A 245 -13.84 -25.85 0.51
CA GLU A 245 -15.23 -25.66 0.92
C GLU A 245 -15.38 -25.47 2.42
N CYS A 246 -16.26 -24.56 2.81
CA CYS A 246 -16.79 -24.47 4.17
C CYS A 246 -17.61 -25.73 4.48
N SER A 247 -17.51 -26.24 5.70
CA SER A 247 -18.22 -27.42 6.18
C SER A 247 -19.48 -27.06 6.97
N GLY A 248 -19.41 -26.05 7.83
CA GLY A 248 -20.50 -25.65 8.71
C GLY A 248 -21.54 -24.77 8.02
N PHE A 249 -21.09 -23.69 7.40
CA PHE A 249 -21.97 -22.67 6.81
C PHE A 249 -21.91 -22.68 5.28
N LYS A 250 -22.23 -23.82 4.65
CA LYS A 250 -22.12 -24.00 3.19
C LYS A 250 -22.99 -23.06 2.37
N GLU A 251 -24.28 -23.02 2.68
CA GLU A 251 -25.28 -22.21 1.98
C GLU A 251 -25.76 -21.11 2.91
N VAL A 252 -25.51 -19.86 2.53
CA VAL A 252 -25.90 -18.67 3.28
C VAL A 252 -26.54 -17.69 2.30
N ARG A 253 -27.70 -17.11 2.66
CA ARG A 253 -28.60 -16.38 1.76
C ARG A 253 -27.92 -15.40 0.80
N ASN A 254 -27.01 -14.56 1.29
CA ASN A 254 -26.37 -13.49 0.53
C ASN A 254 -24.94 -13.83 0.08
N ILE A 255 -24.52 -15.09 0.20
CA ILE A 255 -23.17 -15.56 -0.14
C ILE A 255 -23.29 -16.63 -1.22
N ASP A 256 -22.75 -16.33 -2.40
CA ASP A 256 -22.76 -17.25 -3.52
C ASP A 256 -21.67 -18.33 -3.36
N GLY A 257 -22.10 -19.59 -3.34
CA GLY A 257 -21.22 -20.76 -3.29
C GLY A 257 -20.69 -21.14 -1.90
N ALA A 258 -20.10 -22.34 -1.81
CA ALA A 258 -19.65 -22.95 -0.55
C ALA A 258 -18.14 -22.78 -0.27
N ARG A 259 -17.39 -22.13 -1.16
CA ARG A 259 -15.93 -22.04 -1.10
C ARG A 259 -15.43 -20.77 -0.40
N VAL A 260 -14.16 -20.80 0.00
CA VAL A 260 -13.51 -19.67 0.69
C VAL A 260 -13.24 -18.50 -0.27
N ARG A 261 -13.66 -17.31 0.15
CA ARG A 261 -13.55 -16.04 -0.61
C ARG A 261 -12.35 -15.24 -0.14
N GLY A 262 -11.20 -15.37 -0.80
CA GLY A 262 -9.95 -14.74 -0.37
C GLY A 262 -9.99 -13.21 -0.37
N GLY A 263 -10.71 -12.58 -1.30
CA GLY A 263 -10.87 -11.11 -1.33
C GLY A 263 -11.53 -10.56 -0.07
N VAL A 264 -12.55 -11.24 0.46
CA VAL A 264 -13.22 -10.89 1.72
C VAL A 264 -12.24 -10.88 2.88
N LEU A 265 -11.43 -11.94 2.99
CA LEU A 265 -10.48 -12.12 4.08
C LEU A 265 -9.35 -11.09 4.03
N LEU A 266 -8.90 -10.72 2.84
CA LEU A 266 -7.91 -9.66 2.64
C LEU A 266 -8.45 -8.31 3.10
N VAL A 267 -9.65 -7.93 2.64
CA VAL A 267 -10.25 -6.63 2.97
C VAL A 267 -10.57 -6.51 4.47
N ILE A 268 -11.07 -7.58 5.11
CA ILE A 268 -11.32 -7.58 6.55
C ILE A 268 -10.00 -7.58 7.34
N GLY A 269 -9.10 -8.53 7.05
CA GLY A 269 -7.88 -8.74 7.83
C GLY A 269 -6.79 -7.69 7.57
N GLU A 270 -6.34 -7.57 6.33
CA GLU A 270 -5.25 -6.65 5.93
C GLU A 270 -5.73 -5.22 5.71
N GLY A 271 -7.03 -5.04 5.41
CA GLY A 271 -7.66 -3.74 5.26
C GLY A 271 -8.19 -3.19 6.58
N LEU A 272 -9.44 -3.51 6.92
CA LEU A 272 -10.17 -2.90 8.03
C LEU A 272 -9.49 -3.10 9.38
N CYS A 273 -9.12 -4.34 9.74
CA CYS A 273 -8.51 -4.60 11.04
C CYS A 273 -7.08 -4.05 11.12
N LEU A 274 -6.19 -4.43 10.20
CA LEU A 274 -4.79 -4.03 10.25
C LEU A 274 -4.57 -2.52 10.03
N LYS A 275 -5.42 -1.85 9.23
CA LYS A 275 -5.30 -0.41 8.94
C LYS A 275 -6.32 0.45 9.67
N ALA A 276 -7.00 -0.09 10.68
CA ALA A 276 -7.97 0.65 11.50
C ALA A 276 -7.48 2.04 11.98
N PRO A 277 -6.25 2.22 12.49
CA PRO A 277 -5.78 3.55 12.91
C PRO A 277 -5.74 4.58 11.78
N LYS A 278 -5.39 4.16 10.56
CA LYS A 278 -5.32 5.05 9.41
C LYS A 278 -6.72 5.38 8.90
N VAL A 279 -7.62 4.38 8.85
CA VAL A 279 -9.03 4.58 8.51
C VAL A 279 -9.70 5.55 9.48
N GLN A 280 -9.48 5.36 10.79
CA GLN A 280 -10.01 6.24 11.84
C GLN A 280 -9.64 7.70 11.60
N LYS A 281 -8.36 7.97 11.30
CA LYS A 281 -7.89 9.33 11.02
C LYS A 281 -8.68 10.01 9.89
N HIS A 282 -9.07 9.25 8.86
CA HIS A 282 -9.87 9.77 7.75
C HIS A 282 -11.35 9.94 8.11
N THR A 283 -11.94 8.97 8.83
CA THR A 283 -13.35 9.03 9.25
C THR A 283 -13.58 10.17 10.24
N ASP A 284 -12.65 10.41 11.16
CA ASP A 284 -12.71 11.50 12.15
C ASP A 284 -12.56 12.86 11.45
N ARG A 285 -11.60 12.98 10.52
CA ARG A 285 -11.37 14.22 9.76
C ARG A 285 -12.58 14.60 8.90
N LEU A 286 -13.26 13.62 8.33
CA LEU A 286 -14.45 13.81 7.48
C LEU A 286 -15.77 13.76 8.25
N ASN A 287 -15.71 13.53 9.56
CA ASN A 287 -16.87 13.38 10.45
C ASN A 287 -17.92 12.41 9.90
N ILE A 288 -17.48 11.22 9.47
CA ILE A 288 -18.33 10.22 8.82
C ILE A 288 -19.12 9.44 9.90
N PRO A 289 -20.46 9.55 9.96
CA PRO A 289 -21.22 8.92 11.02
C PRO A 289 -21.22 7.39 10.88
N GLY A 290 -21.27 6.66 11.99
CA GLY A 290 -21.42 5.21 12.00
C GLY A 290 -20.13 4.41 11.78
N TRP A 291 -18.97 5.08 11.73
CA TRP A 291 -17.64 4.45 11.67
C TRP A 291 -16.91 4.40 13.02
N ASP A 292 -17.57 4.79 14.12
CA ASP A 292 -17.00 4.79 15.47
C ASP A 292 -16.49 3.42 15.92
N PHE A 293 -17.01 2.34 15.33
CA PHE A 293 -16.55 0.98 15.58
C PHE A 293 -15.06 0.81 15.25
N ILE A 294 -14.52 1.55 14.28
CA ILE A 294 -13.12 1.38 13.87
C ILE A 294 -12.13 1.83 14.96
N ALA A 295 -12.57 2.71 15.87
CA ALA A 295 -11.77 3.15 17.01
C ALA A 295 -11.44 2.00 17.99
N HIS A 296 -12.32 0.99 18.10
CA HIS A 296 -12.09 -0.20 18.92
C HIS A 296 -10.92 -1.03 18.39
N PHE A 297 -10.74 -1.06 17.07
CA PHE A 297 -9.62 -1.73 16.40
C PHE A 297 -8.36 -0.87 16.39
N ALA A 298 -8.51 0.46 16.26
CA ALA A 298 -7.40 1.39 16.21
C ALA A 298 -6.69 1.59 17.57
N SER A 299 -7.43 1.42 18.68
CA SER A 299 -6.91 1.52 20.04
C SER A 299 -6.09 0.29 20.48
N LYS A 300 -6.25 -0.85 19.80
CA LYS A 300 -5.45 -2.06 20.06
C LYS A 300 -4.02 -1.87 19.58
N GLY A 301 -3.12 -1.73 20.55
CA GLY A 301 -1.70 -1.37 20.38
C GLY A 301 -1.29 -0.20 21.27
N LYS A 302 -2.26 0.61 21.71
CA LYS A 302 -2.10 1.63 22.74
C LYS A 302 -2.64 1.09 24.06
N THR A 303 -1.83 0.37 24.83
CA THR A 303 -2.10 0.29 26.27
C THR A 303 -2.12 1.72 26.80
N GLU A 304 -3.16 2.10 27.56
CA GLU A 304 -3.30 3.43 28.14
C GLU A 304 -2.00 3.88 28.83
N GLU A 305 -1.20 4.70 28.14
CA GLU A 305 -0.09 5.40 28.77
C GLU A 305 -0.69 6.61 29.48
N GLN A 306 -0.89 6.47 30.79
CA GLN A 306 -1.16 7.58 31.68
C GLN A 306 -0.08 8.65 31.50
N GLU A 307 -0.49 9.82 31.02
CA GLU A 307 0.30 11.04 31.00
C GLU A 307 0.62 11.46 32.44
N ASN A 308 1.92 11.45 32.78
CA ASN A 308 2.64 12.41 33.64
C ASN A 308 3.81 11.74 34.36
N SER A 309 4.93 11.54 33.64
CA SER A 309 6.28 11.65 34.20
C SER A 309 7.31 11.52 33.07
N PHE A 310 8.40 12.26 33.15
CA PHE A 310 9.49 12.26 32.17
C PHE A 310 10.23 10.90 32.22
N LYS A 311 9.69 9.88 31.54
CA LYS A 311 10.37 8.59 31.37
C LYS A 311 11.48 8.73 30.35
N ARG A 312 12.69 8.29 30.73
CA ARG A 312 13.78 7.99 29.78
C ARG A 312 13.15 7.14 28.66
N ARG A 313 13.18 7.61 27.41
CA ARG A 313 12.61 6.88 26.25
C ARG A 313 13.38 5.58 26.06
N VAL A 314 13.00 4.53 26.79
CA VAL A 314 13.49 3.17 26.55
C VAL A 314 12.75 2.67 25.33
N ILE A 315 13.48 2.56 24.24
CA ILE A 315 12.98 2.02 22.98
C ILE A 315 12.72 0.53 23.18
N LYS A 316 11.47 0.07 23.00
CA LYS A 316 11.11 -1.34 23.13
C LYS A 316 11.77 -2.15 21.99
N THR A 317 12.32 -3.31 22.32
CA THR A 317 12.87 -4.25 21.33
C THR A 317 11.75 -4.85 20.48
N ASP A 318 11.98 -4.97 19.16
CA ASP A 318 11.04 -5.62 18.23
C ASP A 318 11.68 -6.87 17.59
N SER A 319 11.17 -8.05 17.93
CA SER A 319 11.70 -9.32 17.43
C SER A 319 10.96 -9.88 16.21
N ARG A 320 9.99 -9.16 15.64
CA ARG A 320 9.13 -9.69 14.57
C ARG A 320 9.89 -10.15 13.33
N PHE A 321 11.02 -9.50 12.99
CA PHE A 321 11.82 -9.92 11.83
C PHE A 321 12.47 -11.32 12.00
N MET A 322 12.60 -11.80 13.24
CA MET A 322 13.16 -13.11 13.57
C MET A 322 12.15 -14.26 13.43
N GLU A 323 10.85 -13.98 13.40
CA GLU A 323 9.80 -15.02 13.28
C GLU A 323 9.82 -15.70 11.91
N ASP A 324 10.34 -15.01 10.89
CA ASP A 324 10.36 -15.44 9.49
C ASP A 324 11.77 -15.90 9.02
N VAL A 325 12.64 -16.34 9.93
CA VAL A 325 13.97 -16.83 9.54
C VAL A 325 13.84 -18.18 8.86
N ILE A 326 14.19 -18.23 7.56
CA ILE A 326 14.18 -19.42 6.73
C ILE A 326 15.62 -19.86 6.48
N ALA A 327 15.85 -21.16 6.29
CA ALA A 327 17.14 -21.70 5.86
C ALA A 327 17.68 -20.95 4.63
N GLY A 328 18.95 -20.56 4.69
CA GLY A 328 19.62 -19.79 3.63
C GLY A 328 19.49 -18.27 3.75
N ARG A 329 18.74 -17.74 4.73
CA ARG A 329 18.74 -16.31 5.06
C ARG A 329 19.55 -16.06 6.34
N PRO A 330 20.75 -15.45 6.24
CA PRO A 330 21.55 -15.15 7.42
C PRO A 330 20.89 -14.10 8.31
N VAL A 331 21.17 -14.18 9.61
CA VAL A 331 20.81 -13.15 10.59
C VAL A 331 22.06 -12.35 10.90
N PHE A 332 22.02 -11.04 10.66
CA PHE A 332 23.18 -10.15 10.82
C PHE A 332 23.27 -9.48 12.20
N GLY A 333 22.29 -9.74 13.07
CA GLY A 333 22.26 -9.18 14.42
C GLY A 333 20.97 -9.54 15.16
N GLU A 334 21.08 -9.67 16.48
CA GLU A 334 19.91 -9.80 17.34
C GLU A 334 19.22 -8.45 17.57
N PRO A 335 17.90 -8.44 17.83
CA PRO A 335 17.15 -7.21 18.08
C PRO A 335 17.75 -6.38 19.22
N SER A 336 18.03 -5.10 18.95
CA SER A 336 18.58 -4.13 19.91
C SER A 336 19.86 -4.58 20.64
N GLN A 337 20.64 -5.52 20.07
CA GLN A 337 21.91 -5.97 20.64
C GLN A 337 23.13 -5.24 20.05
N PRO A 338 24.15 -4.91 20.87
CA PRO A 338 25.43 -4.41 20.37
C PRO A 338 26.14 -5.43 19.47
N GLY A 339 26.93 -4.94 18.50
CA GLY A 339 27.72 -5.78 17.58
C GLY A 339 27.05 -6.06 16.23
N ALA A 340 25.80 -5.65 16.04
CA ALA A 340 25.18 -5.59 14.71
C ALA A 340 25.58 -4.29 13.99
N PHE A 341 24.66 -3.70 13.23
CA PHE A 341 24.88 -2.41 12.56
C PHE A 341 24.71 -1.22 13.51
N ARG A 342 25.66 -0.29 13.45
CA ARG A 342 25.58 1.01 14.13
C ARG A 342 24.74 1.97 13.28
N ILE A 343 23.57 2.39 13.78
CA ILE A 343 22.69 3.30 13.03
C ILE A 343 23.33 4.68 12.92
N ARG A 344 23.47 5.17 11.69
CA ARG A 344 23.90 6.54 11.39
C ARG A 344 22.78 7.25 10.63
N TYR A 345 22.37 8.42 11.11
CA TYR A 345 21.41 9.24 10.36
C TYR A 345 22.10 9.89 9.17
N GLY A 346 21.51 9.74 7.99
CA GLY A 346 21.94 10.42 6.78
C GLY A 346 21.36 9.77 5.54
N ARG A 347 21.60 10.38 4.39
CA ARG A 347 21.07 9.91 3.10
C ARG A 347 22.19 9.96 2.09
N SER A 348 22.53 8.82 1.50
CA SER A 348 23.49 8.80 0.40
C SER A 348 22.77 9.11 -0.91
N ARG A 349 23.53 9.40 -1.97
CA ARG A 349 22.98 9.54 -3.32
C ARG A 349 22.30 8.26 -3.81
N ALA A 350 22.79 7.11 -3.35
CA ALA A 350 22.29 5.80 -3.76
C ALA A 350 21.12 5.30 -2.90
N SER A 351 20.98 5.74 -1.64
CA SER A 351 20.02 5.17 -0.70
C SER A 351 18.55 5.50 -0.99
N GLY A 352 18.25 6.40 -1.94
CA GLY A 352 16.90 6.57 -2.48
C GLY A 352 15.79 6.69 -1.43
N LEU A 353 14.76 5.86 -1.56
CA LEU A 353 13.60 5.68 -0.65
C LEU A 353 13.61 4.23 -0.15
N ALA A 354 13.32 4.01 1.14
CA ALA A 354 13.25 2.68 1.77
C ALA A 354 14.52 1.83 1.59
N ALA A 355 15.69 2.48 1.51
CA ALA A 355 16.98 1.82 1.41
C ALA A 355 17.93 2.26 2.53
N ALA A 356 18.86 1.38 2.88
CA ALA A 356 19.90 1.61 3.87
C ALA A 356 21.27 1.59 3.18
N GLY A 357 22.11 2.57 3.50
CA GLY A 357 23.50 2.60 3.06
C GLY A 357 24.35 1.71 3.95
N ILE A 358 25.08 0.77 3.38
CA ILE A 358 26.00 -0.13 4.08
C ILE A 358 27.40 0.04 3.47
N ASN A 359 28.44 -0.06 4.29
CA ASN A 359 29.81 -0.03 3.78
C ASN A 359 30.07 -1.29 2.92
N PRO A 360 30.66 -1.17 1.71
CA PRO A 360 31.00 -2.33 0.87
C PRO A 360 31.89 -3.38 1.55
N VAL A 361 32.76 -2.98 2.47
CA VAL A 361 33.55 -3.91 3.27
C VAL A 361 32.66 -4.75 4.18
N SER A 362 31.66 -4.14 4.84
CA SER A 362 30.69 -4.88 5.65
C SER A 362 29.91 -5.89 4.80
N MET A 363 29.54 -5.52 3.58
CA MET A 363 28.86 -6.40 2.63
C MET A 363 29.70 -7.65 2.32
N GLU A 364 30.97 -7.45 1.98
CA GLU A 364 31.90 -8.53 1.66
C GLU A 364 32.26 -9.37 2.90
N ALA A 365 32.50 -8.72 4.03
CA ALA A 365 32.81 -9.38 5.31
C ALA A 365 31.71 -10.34 5.76
N MET A 366 30.46 -10.04 5.39
CA MET A 366 29.31 -10.92 5.57
C MET A 366 29.15 -11.94 4.44
N GLN A 367 30.27 -12.41 3.88
CA GLN A 367 30.35 -13.42 2.81
C GLN A 367 29.56 -13.05 1.54
N GLY A 368 29.37 -11.75 1.28
CA GLY A 368 28.64 -11.26 0.11
C GLY A 368 27.14 -11.57 0.14
N PHE A 369 26.56 -11.98 1.27
CA PHE A 369 25.10 -12.16 1.38
C PHE A 369 24.36 -10.83 1.24
N LEU A 370 24.98 -9.74 1.70
CA LEU A 370 24.51 -8.39 1.44
C LEU A 370 25.13 -7.92 0.14
N ALA A 371 24.31 -7.79 -0.90
CA ALA A 371 24.69 -7.23 -2.18
C ALA A 371 23.84 -5.99 -2.47
N VAL A 372 24.22 -5.24 -3.49
CA VAL A 372 23.44 -4.08 -3.95
C VAL A 372 22.05 -4.56 -4.39
N GLY A 373 21.00 -4.03 -3.76
CA GLY A 373 19.62 -4.42 -3.99
C GLY A 373 19.12 -5.58 -3.11
N THR A 374 19.97 -6.22 -2.31
CA THR A 374 19.51 -7.22 -1.33
C THR A 374 18.49 -6.57 -0.38
N GLN A 375 17.31 -7.17 -0.25
CA GLN A 375 16.32 -6.73 0.72
C GLN A 375 16.65 -7.31 2.09
N MET A 376 16.97 -6.45 3.05
CA MET A 376 17.18 -6.81 4.43
C MET A 376 15.89 -6.56 5.22
N LYS A 377 15.43 -7.54 6.01
CA LYS A 377 14.44 -7.26 7.06
C LYS A 377 15.14 -6.57 8.22
N VAL A 378 14.59 -5.45 8.68
CA VAL A 378 15.20 -4.64 9.73
C VAL A 378 14.26 -4.51 10.91
N GLU A 379 14.83 -4.32 12.10
CA GLU A 379 14.05 -3.99 13.30
C GLU A 379 13.46 -2.58 13.20
N ARG A 380 14.25 -1.63 12.67
CA ARG A 380 13.95 -0.19 12.60
C ARG A 380 14.64 0.44 11.40
N PRO A 381 14.14 1.58 10.88
CA PRO A 381 12.87 2.24 11.22
C PRO A 381 11.63 1.58 10.58
N GLY A 382 11.80 0.84 9.48
CA GLY A 382 10.73 0.12 8.79
C GLY A 382 10.80 -1.39 8.96
N LYS A 383 10.01 -2.15 8.19
CA LYS A 383 10.04 -3.62 8.19
C LYS A 383 11.18 -4.20 7.35
N ALA A 384 11.62 -3.45 6.34
CA ALA A 384 12.66 -3.85 5.42
C ALA A 384 13.39 -2.63 4.86
N ALA A 385 14.62 -2.83 4.42
CA ALA A 385 15.39 -1.84 3.70
C ALA A 385 16.13 -2.52 2.54
N ALA A 386 16.16 -1.89 1.38
CA ALA A 386 17.05 -2.30 0.29
C ALA A 386 18.50 -1.88 0.62
N VAL A 387 19.46 -2.75 0.36
CA VAL A 387 20.87 -2.47 0.64
C VAL A 387 21.48 -1.68 -0.51
N THR A 388 22.14 -0.57 -0.17
CA THR A 388 22.84 0.29 -1.12
C THR A 388 24.26 0.56 -0.62
N PRO A 389 25.26 0.73 -1.50
CA PRO A 389 26.61 1.00 -1.08
C PRO A 389 26.76 2.44 -0.57
N ALA A 390 27.44 2.61 0.55
CA ALA A 390 27.85 3.90 1.09
C ALA A 390 29.32 3.81 1.52
N VAL A 391 30.20 4.53 0.83
CA VAL A 391 31.66 4.47 1.07
C VAL A 391 32.14 5.46 2.13
N ASP A 392 31.35 6.51 2.41
CA ASP A 392 31.70 7.57 3.38
C ASP A 392 31.34 7.21 4.84
N ILE A 393 30.79 6.01 5.06
CA ILE A 393 30.41 5.51 6.39
C ILE A 393 31.40 4.44 6.84
N GLU A 394 31.45 4.23 8.14
CA GLU A 394 32.41 3.33 8.77
C GLU A 394 32.10 1.86 8.46
N GLY A 395 33.13 1.11 8.09
CA GLY A 395 33.04 -0.34 7.89
C GLY A 395 33.15 -1.14 9.19
N PRO A 396 33.29 -2.47 9.11
CA PRO A 396 33.23 -3.34 10.28
C PRO A 396 34.47 -3.22 11.16
N MET A 397 34.29 -3.42 12.46
CA MET A 397 35.38 -3.67 13.39
C MET A 397 35.74 -5.16 13.42
N VAL A 398 37.03 -5.49 13.30
CA VAL A 398 37.48 -6.88 13.19
C VAL A 398 38.53 -7.23 14.24
N LEU A 399 38.53 -8.49 14.68
CA LEU A 399 39.56 -9.10 15.52
C LEU A 399 40.38 -10.07 14.68
N LEU A 400 41.70 -9.87 14.65
CA LEU A 400 42.65 -10.69 13.90
C LEU A 400 43.31 -11.77 14.77
N GLU A 401 43.93 -12.75 14.12
CA GLU A 401 44.64 -13.86 14.78
C GLU A 401 45.79 -13.41 15.68
N ASP A 402 46.47 -12.31 15.33
CA ASP A 402 47.56 -11.73 16.12
C ASP A 402 47.08 -10.91 17.34
N GLY A 403 45.76 -10.85 17.55
CA GLY A 403 45.13 -10.04 18.59
C GLY A 403 44.88 -8.58 18.19
N GLY A 404 45.20 -8.21 16.94
CA GLY A 404 44.92 -6.89 16.39
C GLY A 404 43.41 -6.59 16.34
N PHE A 405 43.04 -5.37 16.72
CA PHE A 405 41.66 -4.89 16.71
C PHE A 405 41.58 -3.51 16.06
N HIS A 406 40.97 -3.42 14.89
CA HIS A 406 40.81 -2.16 14.17
C HIS A 406 39.62 -2.18 13.22
N ARG A 407 39.27 -0.99 12.75
CA ARG A 407 38.18 -0.74 11.81
C ARG A 407 38.70 -0.86 10.39
N ILE A 408 37.92 -1.45 9.50
CA ILE A 408 38.27 -1.61 8.09
C ILE A 408 37.28 -0.84 7.24
N ASP A 409 37.74 0.20 6.54
CA ASP A 409 36.85 1.08 5.78
C ASP A 409 36.97 0.90 4.25
N SER A 410 38.03 0.22 3.78
CA SER A 410 38.31 0.05 2.35
C SER A 410 38.40 -1.41 1.92
N MET A 411 37.97 -1.69 0.69
CA MET A 411 38.10 -3.03 0.09
C MET A 411 39.56 -3.46 -0.12
N GLU A 412 40.47 -2.51 -0.32
CA GLU A 412 41.90 -2.78 -0.44
C GLU A 412 42.46 -3.34 0.86
N GLU A 413 42.17 -2.67 1.99
CA GLU A 413 42.57 -3.12 3.32
C GLU A 413 41.94 -4.47 3.67
N TRP A 414 40.62 -4.62 3.43
CA TRP A 414 39.91 -5.87 3.66
C TRP A 414 40.55 -7.06 2.93
N ASN A 415 40.89 -6.90 1.64
CA ASN A 415 41.50 -7.98 0.86
C ASN A 415 42.88 -8.41 1.36
N CYS A 416 43.62 -7.51 2.02
CA CYS A 416 44.93 -7.83 2.60
C CYS A 416 44.84 -8.63 3.91
N ILE A 417 43.74 -8.51 4.65
CA ILE A 417 43.63 -9.06 6.01
C ILE A 417 42.56 -10.13 6.18
N LYS A 418 41.63 -10.29 5.22
CA LYS A 418 40.44 -11.15 5.35
C LYS A 418 40.74 -12.59 5.79
N ASP A 419 41.87 -13.14 5.35
CA ASP A 419 42.27 -14.51 5.69
C ASP A 419 42.74 -14.65 7.15
N ASN A 420 43.09 -13.53 7.80
CA ASN A 420 43.54 -13.46 9.19
C ASN A 420 42.41 -13.00 10.16
N VAL A 421 41.18 -12.77 9.66
CA VAL A 421 40.06 -12.30 10.47
C VAL A 421 39.46 -13.47 11.25
N VAL A 422 39.55 -13.41 12.58
CA VAL A 422 38.97 -14.41 13.49
C VAL A 422 37.50 -14.15 13.76
N ARG A 423 37.14 -12.87 13.93
CA ARG A 423 35.77 -12.47 14.29
C ARG A 423 35.46 -11.06 13.81
N LEU A 424 34.25 -10.87 13.29
CA LEU A 424 33.62 -9.55 13.16
C LEU A 424 33.09 -9.14 14.53
N TRP A 425 33.64 -8.07 15.08
CA TRP A 425 33.22 -7.52 16.37
C TRP A 425 31.96 -6.67 16.23
N ASP A 426 31.86 -5.92 15.12
CA ASP A 426 30.62 -5.32 14.69
C ASP A 426 30.49 -5.29 13.16
N SER A 427 29.28 -4.99 12.69
CA SER A 427 28.92 -4.96 11.27
C SER A 427 29.24 -3.62 10.58
N GLY A 428 29.81 -2.65 11.29
CA GLY A 428 29.99 -1.27 10.81
C GLY A 428 28.72 -0.44 10.89
N GLU A 429 28.68 0.65 10.13
CA GLU A 429 27.56 1.59 10.10
C GLU A 429 26.46 1.18 9.11
N MET A 430 25.22 1.50 9.47
CA MET A 430 24.07 1.50 8.57
C MET A 430 23.50 2.91 8.48
N LEU A 431 23.65 3.52 7.32
CA LEU A 431 23.16 4.85 7.00
C LEU A 431 21.66 4.81 6.70
N VAL A 432 20.86 5.47 7.52
CA VAL A 432 19.40 5.49 7.36
C VAL A 432 18.90 6.92 7.29
N GLY A 433 18.08 7.20 6.27
CA GLY A 433 17.47 8.51 6.07
C GLY A 433 16.51 8.86 7.20
N PHE A 434 16.53 10.12 7.65
CA PHE A 434 15.57 10.61 8.65
C PHE A 434 14.11 10.43 8.20
N GLY A 435 13.83 10.59 6.90
CA GLY A 435 12.48 10.41 6.34
C GLY A 435 11.88 9.02 6.63
N GLU A 436 12.71 7.99 6.70
CA GLU A 436 12.27 6.62 7.00
C GLU A 436 11.74 6.50 8.45
N PHE A 437 12.29 7.26 9.39
CA PHE A 437 11.80 7.35 10.78
C PHE A 437 10.58 8.25 10.92
N LEU A 438 10.37 9.18 9.99
CA LEU A 438 9.20 10.06 10.00
C LEU A 438 7.97 9.35 9.43
N GLU A 439 8.18 8.47 8.44
CA GLU A 439 7.11 7.73 7.78
C GLU A 439 6.62 6.51 8.58
N ASN A 440 7.52 5.77 9.22
CA ASN A 440 7.23 4.57 10.01
C ASN A 440 7.09 4.87 11.51
#